data_AF-A0AA37XB66-F1
#
_entry.id   AF-A0AA37XB66-F1
#
_cell.length_a   1.000
_cell.length_b   1.000
_cell.length_c   1.000
_cell.angle_alpha   90.00
_cell.angle_beta   90.00
_cell.angle_gamma   90.00
#
_symmetry.space_group_name_H-M   'P 1'
#
loop_
_entity.id
_entity.type
_entity.pdbx_description
1 polymer ?
#
loop_
_entity_poly.entity_id
_entity_poly.type
_entity_poly.pdbx_seq_one_letter_code
_entity_poly.pdbx_strand_id
1 'polypeptide(L)'
;MTDAPVPHLPPSGERVTHLTRRQCERFFRRQGLPLLVDSHSVARDVFGRSAPFLVAVVLLETITLVDREWTWWQNLLAVGGGLVAVLGLYALLNVVRGRPWATAPQSVRWPELAFVVLAPPAVALALVAGWRTALALAVVNVLLLLAVRFLVGLGLLATLGWGLSRVTDELGSSLRRLVRLLPLVLIFSIVLFFTTEVWQVFDRVSGQADIALGVLFGAGIVALTAVGARREAEAVILDAAPHASPRRPPSAWRSAATSWRWWRPRSCCRCSS
;
A
#
# COMPACT_ATOMS: atom_id res chain seq x y z
N MET A 1 42.57 -32.64 -44.26
CA MET A 1 42.11 -31.24 -44.18
C MET A 1 40.60 -31.31 -44.32
N THR A 2 39.94 -31.41 -43.17
CA THR A 2 38.59 -31.95 -43.01
C THR A 2 37.71 -30.82 -42.51
N ASP A 3 36.79 -30.34 -43.34
CA ASP A 3 35.80 -29.33 -42.97
C ASP A 3 34.83 -29.94 -41.94
N ALA A 4 34.86 -29.43 -40.72
CA ALA A 4 33.86 -29.74 -39.71
C ALA A 4 32.62 -28.85 -39.92
N PRO A 5 31.40 -29.40 -39.89
CA PRO A 5 30.19 -28.60 -40.05
C PRO A 5 29.98 -27.72 -38.82
N VAL A 6 29.83 -26.42 -39.06
CA VAL A 6 29.49 -25.43 -38.02
C VAL A 6 28.08 -25.73 -37.48
N PRO A 7 27.89 -25.89 -36.16
CA PRO A 7 26.58 -26.11 -35.58
C PRO A 7 25.71 -24.87 -35.81
N HIS A 8 24.54 -25.10 -36.40
CA HIS A 8 23.54 -24.08 -36.70
C HIS A 8 23.03 -23.51 -35.39
N LEU A 9 23.43 -22.28 -35.06
CA LEU A 9 22.81 -21.51 -33.97
C LEU A 9 21.32 -21.34 -34.31
N PRO A 10 20.39 -21.68 -33.40
CA PRO A 10 18.98 -21.40 -33.62
C PRO A 10 18.81 -19.89 -33.81
N PRO A 11 17.92 -19.44 -34.71
CA PRO A 11 17.70 -18.02 -34.90
C PRO A 11 17.25 -17.42 -33.57
N SER A 12 17.99 -16.41 -33.09
CA SER A 12 17.65 -15.57 -31.95
C SER A 12 16.46 -14.65 -32.26
N GLY A 13 15.40 -15.24 -32.82
CA GLY A 13 14.06 -14.70 -32.80
C GLY A 13 13.44 -15.15 -31.49
N GLU A 14 13.81 -14.47 -30.40
CA GLU A 14 13.04 -14.49 -29.17
C GLU A 14 11.60 -14.12 -29.58
N ARG A 15 10.71 -15.13 -29.63
CA ARG A 15 9.30 -14.90 -29.91
C ARG A 15 8.82 -14.01 -28.79
N VAL A 16 8.72 -12.71 -29.06
CA VAL A 16 8.00 -11.78 -28.20
C VAL A 16 6.59 -12.30 -28.16
N THR A 17 6.28 -13.10 -27.14
CA THR A 17 4.95 -13.67 -26.95
C THR A 17 4.03 -12.48 -26.81
N HIS A 18 3.23 -12.21 -27.84
CA HIS A 18 2.25 -11.15 -27.82
C HIS A 18 1.22 -11.50 -26.75
N LEU A 19 1.46 -11.05 -25.53
CA LEU A 19 0.49 -11.17 -24.45
C LEU A 19 -0.72 -10.33 -24.86
N THR A 20 -1.89 -10.97 -24.85
CA THR A 20 -3.14 -10.23 -25.04
C THR A 20 -3.26 -9.15 -23.96
N ARG A 21 -3.92 -8.03 -24.25
CA ARG A 21 -4.12 -6.92 -23.30
C ARG A 21 -4.55 -7.41 -21.90
N ARG A 22 -5.46 -8.39 -21.85
CA ARG A 22 -5.95 -9.01 -20.61
C ARG A 22 -4.89 -9.80 -19.83
N GLN A 23 -3.91 -10.38 -20.51
CA GLN A 23 -2.79 -11.09 -19.87
C GLN A 23 -1.78 -10.10 -19.30
N CYS A 24 -1.45 -9.02 -20.02
CA CYS A 24 -0.63 -7.93 -19.48
C CYS A 24 -1.31 -7.27 -18.27
N GLU A 25 -2.60 -6.96 -18.36
CA GLU A 25 -3.36 -6.39 -17.23
C GLU A 25 -3.38 -7.34 -16.02
N ARG A 26 -3.54 -8.65 -16.22
CA ARG A 26 -3.45 -9.64 -15.15
C ARG A 26 -2.06 -9.72 -14.53
N PHE A 27 -1.02 -9.62 -15.34
CA PHE A 27 0.36 -9.63 -14.86
C PHE A 27 0.66 -8.39 -14.01
N PHE A 28 0.33 -7.19 -14.48
CA PHE A 28 0.52 -5.96 -13.71
C PHE A 28 -0.31 -5.93 -12.42
N ARG A 29 -1.53 -6.48 -12.43
CA ARG A 29 -2.33 -6.65 -11.20
C ARG A 29 -1.68 -7.61 -10.20
N ARG A 30 -1.09 -8.72 -10.66
CA ARG A 30 -0.38 -9.67 -9.79
C ARG A 30 0.91 -9.08 -9.22
N GLN A 31 1.58 -8.22 -9.98
CA GLN A 31 2.81 -7.54 -9.57
C GLN A 31 2.55 -6.26 -8.75
N GLY A 32 1.30 -5.96 -8.40
CA GLY A 32 0.98 -4.81 -7.55
C GLY A 32 1.13 -3.44 -8.24
N LEU A 33 1.08 -3.39 -9.58
CA LEU A 33 1.18 -2.16 -10.38
C LEU A 33 -0.15 -1.82 -11.09
N PRO A 34 -1.27 -1.64 -10.37
CA PRO A 34 -2.59 -1.40 -10.97
C PRO A 34 -2.69 -0.04 -11.69
N LEU A 35 -1.84 0.93 -11.33
CA LEU A 35 -1.81 2.27 -11.92
C LEU A 35 -1.35 2.28 -13.39
N LEU A 36 -0.69 1.23 -13.86
CA LEU A 36 -0.24 1.09 -15.25
C LEU A 36 -1.32 0.52 -16.18
N VAL A 37 -2.51 0.18 -15.64
CA VAL A 37 -3.64 -0.30 -16.42
C VAL A 37 -4.49 0.88 -16.88
N ASP A 38 -4.63 1.02 -18.18
CA ASP A 38 -5.31 2.10 -18.93
C ASP A 38 -6.79 2.33 -18.54
N SER A 39 -7.40 1.43 -17.75
CA SER A 39 -8.77 1.55 -17.22
C SER A 39 -8.86 1.82 -15.71
N HIS A 40 -7.76 2.21 -15.07
CA HIS A 40 -7.77 2.50 -13.64
C HIS A 40 -8.46 3.84 -13.35
N SER A 41 -9.70 3.77 -12.84
CA SER A 41 -10.39 4.94 -12.33
C SER A 41 -10.39 4.91 -10.81
N VAL A 42 -9.75 5.91 -10.21
CA VAL A 42 -9.58 6.01 -8.76
C VAL A 42 -10.92 5.99 -8.03
N ALA A 43 -11.96 6.62 -8.60
CA ALA A 43 -13.32 6.59 -8.07
C ALA A 43 -13.88 5.15 -7.96
N ARG A 44 -13.75 4.34 -9.01
CA ARG A 44 -14.38 3.01 -9.08
C ARG A 44 -13.59 1.93 -8.35
N ASP A 45 -12.27 1.88 -8.58
CA ASP A 45 -11.45 0.75 -8.11
C ASP A 45 -10.98 0.93 -6.66
N VAL A 46 -10.67 2.16 -6.25
CA VAL A 46 -10.19 2.45 -4.88
C VAL A 46 -11.37 2.56 -3.93
N PHE A 47 -12.36 3.41 -4.25
CA PHE A 47 -13.51 3.60 -3.36
C PHE A 47 -14.55 2.49 -3.45
N GLY A 48 -14.65 1.78 -4.58
CA GLY A 48 -15.46 0.56 -4.66
C GLY A 48 -14.94 -0.54 -3.73
N ARG A 49 -13.60 -0.67 -3.60
CA ARG A 49 -12.99 -1.63 -2.68
C ARG A 49 -13.10 -1.19 -1.21
N SER A 50 -13.11 0.12 -0.94
CA SER A 50 -13.30 0.68 0.41
C SER A 50 -14.76 0.95 0.78
N ALA A 51 -15.73 0.66 -0.11
CA ALA A 51 -17.15 0.80 0.18
C ALA A 51 -17.59 0.18 1.52
N PRO A 52 -17.23 -1.07 1.90
CA PRO A 52 -17.61 -1.61 3.20
C PRO A 52 -16.97 -0.84 4.38
N PHE A 53 -15.75 -0.30 4.19
CA PHE A 53 -15.10 0.54 5.19
C PHE A 53 -15.81 1.89 5.34
N LEU A 54 -16.21 2.52 4.23
CA LEU A 54 -16.97 3.78 4.27
C LEU A 54 -18.35 3.60 4.93
N VAL A 55 -19.01 2.47 4.70
CA VAL A 55 -20.25 2.13 5.43
C VAL A 55 -19.97 2.00 6.93
N ALA A 56 -18.89 1.31 7.32
CA ALA A 56 -18.53 1.20 8.73
C ALA A 56 -18.20 2.56 9.37
N VAL A 57 -17.56 3.47 8.63
CA VAL A 57 -17.30 4.84 9.09
C VAL A 57 -18.61 5.58 9.31
N VAL A 58 -19.54 5.56 8.35
CA VAL A 58 -20.83 6.24 8.50
C VAL A 58 -21.61 5.68 9.69
N LEU A 59 -21.53 4.37 9.95
CA LEU A 59 -22.11 3.75 11.14
C LEU A 59 -21.36 4.15 12.44
N LEU A 60 -20.05 4.34 12.38
CA LEU A 60 -19.27 4.82 13.53
C LEU A 60 -19.57 6.28 13.82
N GLU A 61 -19.87 7.09 12.80
CA GLU A 61 -20.29 8.47 12.97
C GLU A 61 -21.64 8.57 13.67
N THR A 62 -22.57 7.61 13.50
CA THR A 62 -23.81 7.64 14.27
C THR A 62 -23.58 7.46 15.77
N ILE A 63 -22.47 6.81 16.18
CA ILE A 63 -22.07 6.71 17.59
C ILE A 63 -21.65 8.08 18.16
N THR A 64 -21.20 9.02 17.32
CA THR A 64 -20.86 10.38 17.78
C THR A 64 -22.08 11.18 18.21
N LEU A 65 -23.31 10.74 17.88
CA LEU A 65 -24.54 11.36 18.37
C LEU A 65 -24.86 10.97 19.82
N VAL A 66 -24.10 10.05 20.43
CA VAL A 66 -24.28 9.69 21.84
C VAL A 66 -23.79 10.82 22.72
N ASP A 67 -24.71 11.36 23.53
CA ASP A 67 -24.40 12.37 24.54
C ASP A 67 -24.44 11.74 25.94
N ARG A 68 -23.49 12.13 26.79
CA ARG A 68 -23.37 11.62 28.17
C ARG A 68 -24.42 12.24 29.09
N GLU A 69 -24.94 13.41 28.76
CA GLU A 69 -25.97 14.10 29.54
C GLU A 69 -27.38 13.53 29.27
N TRP A 70 -27.55 12.78 28.18
CA TRP A 70 -28.82 12.24 27.77
C TRP A 70 -29.12 10.89 28.43
N THR A 71 -30.40 10.63 28.64
CA THR A 71 -30.84 9.31 29.11
C THR A 71 -30.61 8.25 28.02
N TRP A 72 -30.49 6.98 28.43
CA TRP A 72 -30.16 5.87 27.52
C TRP A 72 -31.15 5.74 26.34
N TRP A 73 -32.45 6.03 26.55
CA TRP A 73 -33.45 5.97 25.49
C TRP A 73 -33.35 7.13 24.50
N GLN A 74 -32.94 8.32 24.97
CA GLN A 74 -32.70 9.49 24.11
C GLN A 74 -31.51 9.23 23.19
N ASN A 75 -30.44 8.65 23.73
CA ASN A 75 -29.28 8.22 22.95
C ASN A 75 -29.66 7.15 21.90
N LEU A 76 -30.52 6.19 22.29
CA LEU A 76 -30.99 5.16 21.37
C LEU A 76 -31.83 5.75 20.22
N LEU A 77 -32.69 6.75 20.52
CA LEU A 77 -33.42 7.51 19.50
C LEU A 77 -32.51 8.39 18.64
N ALA A 78 -31.46 8.97 19.20
CA ALA A 78 -30.49 9.78 18.46
C ALA A 78 -29.73 8.96 17.43
N VAL A 79 -29.20 7.81 17.86
CA VAL A 79 -28.49 6.87 16.99
C VAL A 79 -29.44 6.26 15.95
N GLY A 80 -30.61 5.81 16.38
CA GLY A 80 -31.62 5.23 15.49
C GLY A 80 -32.15 6.25 14.47
N GLY A 81 -32.48 7.46 14.91
CA GLY A 81 -32.93 8.56 14.07
C GLY A 81 -31.86 9.03 13.10
N GLY A 82 -30.60 9.14 13.54
CA GLY A 82 -29.46 9.43 12.68
C GLY A 82 -29.27 8.37 11.59
N LEU A 83 -29.38 7.09 11.95
CA LEU A 83 -29.29 5.98 10.99
C LEU A 83 -30.42 6.03 9.96
N VAL A 84 -31.66 6.23 10.39
CA VAL A 84 -32.82 6.36 9.50
C VAL A 84 -32.68 7.58 8.59
N ALA A 85 -32.19 8.71 9.11
CA ALA A 85 -31.98 9.92 8.32
C ALA A 85 -30.90 9.73 7.25
N VAL A 86 -29.78 9.08 7.59
CA VAL A 86 -28.71 8.75 6.63
C VAL A 86 -29.23 7.79 5.55
N LEU A 87 -29.93 6.71 5.93
CA LEU A 87 -30.51 5.77 4.99
C LEU A 87 -31.58 6.43 4.10
N GLY A 88 -32.38 7.33 4.66
CA GLY A 88 -33.38 8.11 3.94
C GLY A 88 -32.73 9.06 2.92
N LEU A 89 -31.66 9.76 3.30
CA LEU A 89 -30.92 10.63 2.39
C LEU A 89 -30.22 9.84 1.28
N TYR A 90 -29.74 8.63 1.57
CA TYR A 90 -29.20 7.71 0.57
C TYR A 90 -30.29 7.20 -0.39
N ALA A 91 -31.46 6.83 0.13
CA ALA A 91 -32.60 6.43 -0.68
C ALA A 91 -33.06 7.58 -1.60
N LEU A 92 -33.10 8.82 -1.08
CA LEU A 92 -33.41 10.02 -1.86
C LEU A 92 -32.38 10.22 -2.98
N LEU A 93 -31.09 10.07 -2.68
CA LEU A 93 -30.02 10.14 -3.67
C LEU A 93 -30.19 9.11 -4.80
N ASN A 94 -30.65 7.90 -4.47
CA ASN A 94 -30.95 6.86 -5.45
C ASN A 94 -32.15 7.23 -6.33
N VAL A 95 -33.23 7.74 -5.73
CA VAL A 95 -34.44 8.17 -6.44
C VAL A 95 -34.14 9.33 -7.40
N VAL A 96 -33.42 10.36 -6.95
CA VAL A 96 -33.02 11.51 -7.78
C VAL A 96 -32.16 11.08 -8.97
N ARG A 97 -31.46 9.95 -8.86
CA ARG A 97 -30.64 9.36 -9.93
C ARG A 97 -31.39 8.34 -10.80
N GLY A 98 -32.69 8.18 -10.62
CA GLY A 98 -33.50 7.22 -11.36
C GLY A 98 -33.16 5.76 -11.04
N ARG A 99 -32.58 5.47 -9.87
CA ARG A 99 -32.27 4.12 -9.41
C ARG A 99 -33.32 3.64 -8.39
N PRO A 100 -33.55 2.33 -8.26
CA PRO A 100 -34.35 1.79 -7.18
C PRO A 100 -33.76 2.22 -5.83
N TRP A 101 -34.63 2.63 -4.91
CA TRP A 101 -34.29 3.11 -3.56
C TRP A 101 -33.34 2.19 -2.78
N ALA A 102 -33.48 0.86 -2.93
CA ALA A 102 -32.69 -0.16 -2.24
C ALA A 102 -31.49 -0.72 -3.05
N THR A 103 -30.94 0.05 -4.00
CA THR A 103 -29.77 -0.42 -4.77
C THR A 103 -28.48 -0.27 -3.96
N ALA A 104 -27.79 -1.39 -3.73
CA ALA A 104 -26.47 -1.38 -3.09
C ALA A 104 -25.44 -0.59 -3.93
N PRO A 105 -24.51 0.15 -3.31
CA PRO A 105 -23.53 0.95 -4.03
C PRO A 105 -22.51 0.05 -4.75
N GLN A 106 -22.74 -0.26 -6.03
CA GLN A 106 -21.85 -1.10 -6.85
C GLN A 106 -20.62 -0.33 -7.40
N SER A 107 -20.67 1.01 -7.36
CA SER A 107 -19.54 1.86 -7.75
C SER A 107 -19.65 3.21 -7.05
N VAL A 108 -18.60 3.62 -6.34
CA VAL A 108 -18.57 4.92 -5.68
C VAL A 108 -18.12 5.97 -6.70
N ARG A 109 -19.06 6.73 -7.28
CA ARG A 109 -18.75 7.84 -8.18
C ARG A 109 -18.71 9.14 -7.36
N TRP A 110 -18.27 10.23 -7.98
CA TRP A 110 -18.21 11.57 -7.37
C TRP A 110 -19.41 11.94 -6.47
N PRO A 111 -20.66 11.69 -6.89
CA PRO A 111 -21.79 12.11 -6.08
C PRO A 111 -22.13 11.12 -4.95
N GLU A 112 -21.73 9.84 -4.99
CA GLU A 112 -21.72 8.98 -3.79
C GLU A 112 -20.63 9.45 -2.79
N LEU A 113 -19.47 9.91 -3.28
CA LEU A 113 -18.44 10.51 -2.44
C LEU A 113 -18.95 11.78 -1.74
N ALA A 114 -19.63 12.65 -2.49
CA ALA A 114 -20.24 13.86 -1.95
C ALA A 114 -21.29 13.53 -0.88
N PHE A 115 -22.07 12.47 -1.08
CA PHE A 115 -23.02 12.00 -0.06
C PHE A 115 -22.30 11.56 1.22
N VAL A 116 -21.23 10.75 1.13
CA VAL A 116 -20.48 10.32 2.33
C VAL A 116 -19.94 11.52 3.11
N VAL A 117 -19.51 12.59 2.44
CA VAL A 117 -19.00 13.79 3.10
C VAL A 117 -20.11 14.67 3.67
N LEU A 118 -21.22 14.81 2.96
CA LEU A 118 -22.24 15.82 3.26
C LEU A 118 -23.41 15.26 4.08
N ALA A 119 -23.70 13.96 3.98
CA ALA A 119 -24.84 13.36 4.66
C ALA A 119 -24.68 13.38 6.19
N PRO A 120 -23.57 12.90 6.77
CA PRO A 120 -23.37 12.96 8.22
C PRO A 120 -23.45 14.37 8.82
N PRO A 121 -22.75 15.40 8.28
CA PRO A 121 -22.86 16.74 8.83
C PRO A 121 -24.23 17.39 8.59
N ALA A 122 -24.92 17.08 7.49
CA ALA A 122 -26.29 17.55 7.26
C ALA A 122 -27.28 16.96 8.28
N VAL A 123 -27.17 15.67 8.57
CA VAL A 123 -27.98 15.00 9.58
C VAL A 123 -27.66 15.54 10.97
N ALA A 124 -26.38 15.73 11.29
CA ALA A 124 -25.96 16.31 12.57
C ALA A 124 -26.48 17.74 12.76
N LEU A 125 -26.40 18.58 11.71
CA LEU A 125 -26.95 19.94 11.73
C LEU A 125 -28.48 19.96 11.95
N ALA A 126 -29.19 19.00 11.38
CA ALA A 126 -30.65 18.93 11.46
C ALA A 126 -31.16 18.40 12.81
N LEU A 127 -30.44 17.45 13.43
CA LEU A 127 -30.94 16.71 14.60
C LEU A 127 -30.37 17.20 15.93
N VAL A 128 -29.07 17.54 15.99
CA VAL A 128 -28.36 17.64 17.28
C VAL A 128 -27.52 18.91 17.41
N ALA A 129 -26.90 19.41 16.33
CA ALA A 129 -25.69 20.21 16.45
C ALA A 129 -25.70 21.56 15.72
N GLY A 130 -24.95 22.52 16.24
CA GLY A 130 -24.69 23.81 15.59
C GLY A 130 -23.73 23.72 14.40
N TRP A 131 -23.68 24.79 13.59
CA TRP A 131 -22.89 24.85 12.35
C TRP A 131 -21.40 24.48 12.53
N ARG A 132 -20.81 24.74 13.70
CA ARG A 132 -19.41 24.40 14.03
C ARG A 132 -19.18 22.90 14.04
N THR A 133 -20.09 22.14 14.64
CA THR A 133 -20.00 20.67 14.72
C THR A 133 -20.21 20.05 13.34
N ALA A 134 -21.17 20.55 12.57
CA ALA A 134 -21.39 20.13 11.19
C ALA A 134 -20.15 20.40 10.31
N LEU A 135 -19.52 21.58 10.46
CA LEU A 135 -18.27 21.89 9.76
C LEU A 135 -17.13 20.95 10.17
N ALA A 136 -16.97 20.67 11.46
CA ALA A 136 -15.94 19.75 11.95
C ALA A 136 -16.14 18.33 11.37
N LEU A 137 -17.37 17.82 11.37
CA LEU A 137 -17.73 16.53 10.76
C LEU A 137 -17.44 16.51 9.25
N ALA A 138 -17.76 17.58 8.53
CA ALA A 138 -17.45 17.70 7.11
C ALA A 138 -15.93 17.65 6.85
N VAL A 139 -15.13 18.39 7.64
CA VAL A 139 -13.67 18.40 7.53
C VAL A 139 -13.08 17.02 7.83
N VAL A 140 -13.53 16.35 8.90
CA VAL A 140 -13.10 15.00 9.25
C VAL A 140 -13.40 14.02 8.11
N ASN A 141 -14.60 14.09 7.52
CA ASN A 141 -14.96 13.24 6.39
C ASN A 141 -14.10 13.49 5.15
N VAL A 142 -13.77 14.75 4.84
CA VAL A 142 -12.86 15.09 3.74
C VAL A 142 -11.46 14.53 4.01
N LEU A 143 -10.93 14.70 5.22
CA LEU A 143 -9.64 14.16 5.62
C LEU A 143 -9.61 12.63 5.53
N LEU A 144 -10.68 11.98 5.96
CA LEU A 144 -10.83 10.53 5.86
C LEU A 144 -10.84 10.07 4.40
N LEU A 145 -11.57 10.75 3.51
CA LEU A 145 -11.54 10.43 2.07
C LEU A 145 -10.16 10.62 1.47
N LEU A 146 -9.42 11.66 1.87
CA LEU A 146 -8.04 11.87 1.46
C LEU A 146 -7.11 10.77 2.00
N ALA A 147 -7.29 10.35 3.25
CA ALA A 147 -6.54 9.26 3.85
C ALA A 147 -6.82 7.93 3.13
N VAL A 148 -8.08 7.59 2.87
CA VAL A 148 -8.48 6.40 2.10
C VAL A 148 -7.92 6.48 0.68
N ARG A 149 -8.00 7.64 0.02
CA ARG A 149 -7.41 7.88 -1.29
C ARG A 149 -5.90 7.60 -1.28
N PHE A 150 -5.20 8.07 -0.25
CA PHE A 150 -3.77 7.89 -0.11
C PHE A 150 -3.41 6.43 0.20
N LEU A 151 -3.99 5.86 1.26
CA LEU A 151 -3.74 4.50 1.74
C LEU A 151 -4.06 3.42 0.71
N VAL A 152 -5.23 3.54 0.05
CA VAL A 152 -5.70 2.52 -0.90
C VAL A 152 -5.26 2.86 -2.33
N GLY A 153 -5.22 4.14 -2.71
CA GLY A 153 -4.80 4.57 -4.05
C GLY A 153 -3.30 4.41 -4.30
N LEU A 154 -2.46 4.56 -3.26
CA LEU A 154 -1.04 4.21 -3.36
C LEU A 154 -0.78 2.71 -3.20
N GLY A 155 -1.80 1.91 -2.86
CA GLY A 155 -1.63 0.49 -2.54
C GLY A 155 -0.80 0.27 -1.26
N LEU A 156 -0.65 1.29 -0.41
CA LEU A 156 0.24 1.25 0.75
C LEU A 156 -0.08 0.07 1.67
N LEU A 157 -1.35 -0.25 1.86
CA LEU A 157 -1.77 -1.41 2.65
C LEU A 157 -1.35 -2.74 2.02
N ALA A 158 -1.37 -2.85 0.68
CA ALA A 158 -0.94 -4.05 -0.02
C ALA A 158 0.59 -4.19 0.03
N THR A 159 1.32 -3.09 -0.15
CA THR A 159 2.78 -3.04 -0.05
C THR A 159 3.26 -3.34 1.37
N LEU A 160 2.62 -2.75 2.38
CA LEU A 160 2.90 -3.02 3.79
C LEU A 160 2.55 -4.46 4.17
N GLY A 161 1.42 -4.98 3.70
CA GLY A 161 1.03 -6.37 3.96
C GLY A 161 2.02 -7.37 3.37
N TRP A 162 2.42 -7.18 2.11
CA TRP A 162 3.44 -8.01 1.47
C TRP A 162 4.80 -7.87 2.18
N GLY A 163 5.24 -6.63 2.44
CA GLY A 163 6.49 -6.37 3.15
C GLY A 163 6.51 -7.00 4.54
N LEU A 164 5.42 -6.89 5.28
CA LEU A 164 5.27 -7.50 6.59
C LEU A 164 5.32 -9.03 6.52
N SER A 165 4.62 -9.65 5.55
CA SER A 165 4.69 -11.11 5.34
C SER A 165 6.12 -11.58 5.06
N ARG A 166 6.87 -10.80 4.26
CA ARG A 166 8.26 -11.09 3.94
C ARG A 166 9.14 -11.00 5.17
N VAL A 167 8.99 -9.94 5.96
CA VAL A 167 9.73 -9.75 7.21
C VAL A 167 9.42 -10.87 8.20
N THR A 168 8.16 -11.30 8.32
CA THR A 168 7.79 -12.41 9.20
C THR A 168 8.38 -13.75 8.75
N ASP A 169 8.47 -13.99 7.44
CA ASP A 169 9.10 -15.20 6.91
C ASP A 169 10.60 -15.24 7.20
N GLU A 170 11.30 -14.11 7.03
CA GLU A 170 12.72 -13.98 7.32
C GLU A 170 13.02 -14.02 8.83
N LEU A 171 12.17 -13.41 9.66
CA LEU A 171 12.23 -13.53 11.12
C LEU A 171 12.01 -14.98 11.55
N GLY A 172 11.04 -15.68 10.96
CA GLY A 172 10.80 -17.09 11.23
C GLY A 172 11.99 -17.96 10.83
N SER A 173 12.65 -17.66 9.71
CA SER A 173 13.86 -18.37 9.27
C SER A 173 15.04 -18.15 10.22
N SER A 174 15.21 -16.92 10.72
CA SER A 174 16.25 -16.53 11.67
C SER A 174 15.99 -17.10 13.06
N LEU A 175 14.74 -17.05 13.55
CA LEU A 175 14.34 -17.59 14.84
C LEU A 175 14.55 -19.10 14.89
N ARG A 176 14.25 -19.84 13.82
CA ARG A 176 14.56 -21.28 13.74
C ARG A 176 16.05 -21.58 13.91
N ARG A 177 16.94 -20.72 13.38
CA ARG A 177 18.39 -20.85 13.56
C ARG A 177 18.79 -20.54 15.01
N LEU A 178 18.21 -19.51 15.61
CA LEU A 178 18.47 -19.13 16.99
C LEU A 178 18.01 -20.21 17.98
N VAL A 179 16.81 -20.78 17.78
CA VAL A 179 16.27 -21.88 18.59
C VAL A 179 17.16 -23.12 18.51
N ARG A 180 17.79 -23.37 17.35
CA ARG A 180 18.79 -24.46 17.24
C ARG A 180 20.05 -24.20 18.07
N LEU A 181 20.38 -22.93 18.37
CA LEU A 181 21.51 -22.55 19.24
C LEU A 181 21.12 -22.47 20.72
N LEU A 182 19.83 -22.44 21.03
CA LEU A 182 19.30 -22.34 22.39
C LEU A 182 19.91 -23.38 23.35
N PRO A 183 20.09 -24.67 22.97
CA PRO A 183 20.70 -25.66 23.85
C PRO A 183 22.17 -25.33 24.20
N LEU A 184 22.95 -24.86 23.23
CA LEU A 184 24.34 -24.45 23.45
C LEU A 184 24.41 -23.23 24.38
N VAL A 185 23.55 -22.24 24.12
CA VAL A 185 23.44 -21.04 24.95
C VAL A 185 22.96 -21.40 26.36
N LEU A 186 22.07 -22.39 26.51
CA LEU A 186 21.60 -22.87 27.82
C LEU A 186 22.74 -23.51 28.61
N ILE A 187 23.51 -24.41 27.98
CA ILE A 187 24.68 -25.05 28.62
C ILE A 187 25.69 -23.96 29.02
N PHE A 188 26.02 -23.06 28.10
CA PHE A 188 26.92 -21.94 28.37
C PHE A 188 26.41 -21.05 29.52
N SER A 189 25.11 -20.72 29.51
CA SER A 189 24.49 -19.91 30.56
C SER A 189 24.53 -20.61 31.91
N ILE A 190 24.24 -21.92 31.99
CA ILE A 190 24.32 -22.70 33.23
C ILE A 190 25.74 -22.67 33.80
N VAL A 191 26.77 -22.89 32.96
CA VAL A 191 28.17 -22.83 33.39
C VAL A 191 28.57 -21.43 33.86
N LEU A 192 28.14 -20.40 33.13
CA LEU A 192 28.44 -19.00 33.45
C LEU A 192 27.70 -18.52 34.71
N PHE A 193 26.49 -19.02 34.97
CA PHE A 193 25.75 -18.73 36.20
C PHE A 193 26.29 -19.51 37.40
N PHE A 194 26.81 -20.71 37.17
CA PHE A 194 27.46 -21.51 38.20
C PHE A 194 28.83 -20.94 38.59
N THR A 195 29.46 -20.16 37.71
CA THR A 195 30.69 -19.41 38.01
C THR A 195 30.32 -18.04 38.60
N THR A 196 30.43 -17.94 39.91
CA THR A 196 29.96 -16.81 40.75
C THR A 196 30.63 -15.44 40.51
N GLU A 197 31.46 -15.27 39.49
CA GLU A 197 32.34 -14.09 39.38
C GLU A 197 31.89 -13.05 38.33
N VAL A 198 30.95 -13.35 37.43
CA VAL A 198 30.64 -12.43 36.31
C VAL A 198 29.84 -11.20 36.76
N TRP A 199 28.86 -11.37 37.65
CA TRP A 199 28.05 -10.25 38.14
C TRP A 199 28.86 -9.29 39.04
N GLN A 200 29.88 -9.79 39.76
CA GLN A 200 30.78 -8.96 40.57
C GLN A 200 31.77 -8.12 39.74
N VAL A 201 32.06 -8.53 38.50
CA VAL A 201 32.89 -7.73 37.59
C VAL A 201 32.14 -6.49 37.10
N PHE A 202 30.83 -6.60 36.87
CA PHE A 202 30.01 -5.47 36.40
C PHE A 202 29.85 -4.36 37.45
N ASP A 203 29.89 -4.69 38.74
CA ASP A 203 29.84 -3.69 39.82
C ASP A 203 31.14 -2.85 39.93
N ARG A 204 32.23 -3.31 39.29
CA ARG A 204 33.52 -2.61 39.26
C ARG A 204 33.76 -1.80 37.99
N VAL A 205 32.81 -1.80 37.05
CA VAL A 205 32.95 -1.08 35.78
C VAL A 205 32.72 0.41 36.03
N SER A 206 33.77 1.22 35.87
CA SER A 206 33.69 2.67 35.97
C SER A 206 32.77 3.26 34.89
N GLY A 207 32.04 4.34 35.17
CA GLY A 207 31.12 4.95 34.19
C GLY A 207 31.74 5.39 32.85
N GLN A 208 33.07 5.52 32.76
CA GLN A 208 33.77 5.77 31.48
C GLN A 208 33.73 4.55 30.53
N ALA A 209 33.74 3.34 31.08
CA ALA A 209 33.65 2.11 30.29
C ALA A 209 32.24 1.91 29.72
N ASP A 210 31.19 2.34 30.44
CA ASP A 210 29.82 2.34 29.93
C ASP A 210 29.66 3.26 28.73
N ILE A 211 30.26 4.46 28.79
CA ILE A 211 30.26 5.41 27.67
C ILE A 211 31.02 4.83 26.48
N ALA A 212 32.20 4.26 26.70
CA ALA A 212 33.00 3.63 25.64
C ALA A 212 32.24 2.47 24.97
N LEU A 213 31.56 1.65 25.75
CA LEU A 213 30.75 0.54 25.26
C LEU A 213 29.53 1.04 24.46
N GLY A 214 28.84 2.06 24.96
CA GLY A 214 27.71 2.70 24.27
C GLY A 214 28.14 3.31 22.93
N VAL A 215 29.29 3.99 22.88
CA VAL A 215 29.87 4.53 21.65
C VAL A 215 30.22 3.42 20.66
N LEU A 216 30.83 2.32 21.13
CA LEU A 216 31.18 1.18 20.28
C LEU A 216 29.94 0.54 19.65
N PHE A 217 28.90 0.28 20.45
CA PHE A 217 27.65 -0.30 19.94
C PHE A 217 26.92 0.67 18.99
N GLY A 218 26.85 1.96 19.35
CA GLY A 218 26.26 2.98 18.49
C GLY A 218 26.98 3.09 17.14
N ALA A 219 28.31 3.13 17.16
CA ALA A 219 29.14 3.13 15.95
C ALA A 219 28.94 1.87 15.11
N GLY A 220 28.86 0.69 15.74
CA GLY A 220 28.58 -0.58 15.08
C GLY A 220 27.23 -0.59 14.36
N ILE A 221 26.17 -0.10 15.02
CA ILE A 221 24.82 0.00 14.43
C ILE A 221 24.83 0.94 13.22
N VAL A 222 25.44 2.12 13.35
CA VAL A 222 25.54 3.09 12.24
C VAL A 222 26.33 2.50 11.07
N ALA A 223 27.45 1.83 11.34
CA ALA A 223 28.25 1.21 10.30
C ALA A 223 27.49 0.09 9.57
N LEU A 224 26.84 -0.82 10.31
CA LEU A 224 26.09 -1.93 9.73
C LEU A 224 24.88 -1.45 8.91
N THR A 225 24.14 -0.44 9.39
CA THR A 225 23.01 0.13 8.64
C THR A 225 23.47 0.88 7.40
N ALA A 226 24.56 1.66 7.48
CA ALA A 226 25.12 2.36 6.34
C ALA A 226 25.66 1.41 5.25
N VAL A 227 26.34 0.33 5.65
CA VAL A 227 26.86 -0.68 4.71
C VAL A 227 25.72 -1.52 4.12
N GLY A 228 24.74 -1.91 4.93
CA GLY A 228 23.56 -2.66 4.47
C GLY A 228 22.77 -1.91 3.41
N ALA A 229 22.42 -0.65 3.69
CA ALA A 229 21.67 0.20 2.77
C ALA A 229 22.40 0.44 1.44
N ARG A 230 23.74 0.60 1.46
CA ARG A 230 24.54 0.76 0.25
C ARG A 230 24.57 -0.50 -0.61
N ARG A 231 24.72 -1.67 0.02
CA ARG A 231 24.76 -2.95 -0.71
C ARG A 231 23.45 -3.25 -1.42
N GLU A 232 22.33 -2.95 -0.78
CA GLU A 232 21.00 -3.12 -1.39
C GLU A 232 20.80 -2.16 -2.56
N ALA A 233 21.22 -0.89 -2.42
CA ALA A 233 21.14 0.09 -3.49
C ALA A 233 21.99 -0.28 -4.71
N GLU A 234 23.23 -0.73 -4.49
CA GLU A 234 24.13 -1.17 -5.57
C GLU A 234 23.61 -2.41 -6.29
N ALA A 235 23.05 -3.38 -5.55
CA ALA A 235 22.45 -4.57 -6.14
C ALA A 235 21.28 -4.20 -7.08
N VAL A 236 20.42 -3.25 -6.68
CA VAL A 236 19.31 -2.78 -7.51
C VAL A 236 19.79 -2.02 -8.75
N ILE A 237 20.85 -1.21 -8.65
CA ILE A 237 21.41 -0.46 -9.78
C ILE A 237 22.04 -1.41 -10.80
N LEU A 238 22.77 -2.43 -10.34
CA LEU A 238 23.41 -3.43 -11.20
C LEU A 238 22.39 -4.31 -11.93
N ASP A 239 21.28 -4.65 -11.28
CA ASP A 239 20.19 -5.43 -11.89
C ASP A 239 19.39 -4.59 -12.90
N ALA A 240 19.30 -3.27 -12.69
CA ALA A 240 18.65 -2.33 -13.60
C ALA A 240 19.52 -1.94 -14.82
N ALA A 241 20.85 -2.02 -14.70
CA ALA A 241 21.80 -1.58 -15.74
C ALA A 241 21.65 -2.28 -17.11
N PRO A 242 21.39 -3.60 -17.21
CA PRO A 242 21.19 -4.28 -18.49
C PRO A 242 19.94 -3.78 -19.25
N HIS A 243 18.94 -3.27 -18.53
CA HIS A 243 17.66 -2.84 -19.09
C HIS A 243 17.64 -1.35 -19.47
N ALA A 244 18.61 -0.58 -18.97
CA ALA A 244 18.77 0.85 -19.24
C ALA A 244 19.56 1.16 -20.52
N SER A 245 19.99 0.15 -21.29
CA SER A 245 20.75 0.39 -22.52
C SER A 245 19.90 1.18 -23.53
N PRO A 246 20.37 2.34 -24.02
CA PRO A 246 19.68 3.05 -25.08
C PRO A 246 19.77 2.18 -26.33
N ARG A 247 18.66 1.53 -26.70
CA ARG A 247 18.55 0.83 -27.99
C ARG A 247 18.99 1.80 -29.08
N ARG A 248 20.12 1.54 -29.73
CA ARG A 248 20.51 2.24 -30.96
C ARG A 248 19.30 2.16 -31.90
N PRO A 249 18.76 3.29 -32.37
CA PRO A 249 17.66 3.24 -33.32
C PRO A 249 18.16 2.48 -34.56
N PRO A 250 17.35 1.55 -35.12
CA PRO A 250 17.72 0.82 -36.31
C PRO A 250 18.07 1.81 -37.43
N SER A 251 19.13 1.51 -38.19
CA SER A 251 19.69 2.35 -39.27
C SER A 251 18.70 2.71 -40.39
N ALA A 252 17.50 2.12 -40.39
CA ALA A 252 16.40 2.37 -41.30
C ALA A 252 15.75 3.78 -41.17
N TRP A 253 16.14 4.59 -40.18
CA TRP A 253 15.56 5.93 -39.98
C TRP A 253 16.29 7.08 -40.69
N ARG A 254 17.42 6.83 -41.36
CA ARG A 254 18.18 7.89 -42.04
C ARG A 254 17.55 8.39 -43.36
N SER A 255 16.59 7.66 -43.93
CA SER A 255 15.94 8.03 -45.20
C SER A 255 14.53 8.64 -45.07
N ALA A 256 14.00 8.79 -43.84
CA ALA A 256 12.64 9.31 -43.60
C ALA A 256 12.62 10.78 -43.13
N ALA A 257 13.68 11.56 -43.40
CA ALA A 257 13.82 12.95 -42.95
C ALA A 257 13.04 13.98 -43.79
N THR A 258 12.29 13.57 -44.82
CA THR A 258 11.63 14.48 -45.76
C THR A 258 10.09 14.53 -45.68
N SER A 259 9.45 13.89 -44.71
CA SER A 259 7.99 14.04 -44.52
C SER A 259 7.62 14.36 -43.08
N TRP A 260 7.77 15.64 -42.72
CA TRP A 260 7.22 16.23 -41.50
C TRP A 260 5.68 16.34 -41.57
N ARG A 261 5.00 15.20 -41.42
CA ARG A 261 3.64 15.07 -40.87
C ARG A 261 3.69 13.83 -39.99
N TRP A 262 2.90 13.76 -38.92
CA TRP A 262 2.86 12.67 -37.92
C TRP A 262 3.73 12.85 -36.66
N TRP A 263 3.50 13.94 -35.93
CA TRP A 263 3.50 13.83 -34.47
C TRP A 263 2.18 13.15 -34.04
N ARG A 264 2.17 11.82 -34.02
CA ARG A 264 1.25 11.02 -33.20
C ARG A 264 2.10 10.26 -32.18
N PRO A 265 1.73 10.23 -30.89
CA PRO A 265 2.44 9.45 -29.89
C PRO A 265 2.33 7.98 -30.30
N ARG A 266 3.47 7.37 -30.68
CA ARG A 266 3.53 5.94 -30.95
C ARG A 266 3.40 5.20 -29.62
N SER A 267 2.18 4.76 -29.36
CA SER A 267 1.79 3.73 -28.41
C SER A 267 2.81 2.58 -28.33
N CYS A 268 3.46 2.43 -27.18
CA CYS A 268 4.38 1.32 -26.86
C CYS A 268 3.70 -0.06 -26.75
N CYS A 269 2.42 -0.20 -27.09
CA CYS A 269 1.75 -1.50 -27.15
C CYS A 269 0.87 -1.54 -28.40
N ARG A 270 1.32 -2.25 -29.43
CA ARG A 270 0.49 -2.59 -30.59
C ARG A 270 -0.45 -3.72 -30.15
N CYS A 271 -1.57 -3.35 -29.53
CA CYS A 271 -2.69 -4.26 -29.30
C CYS A 271 -3.35 -4.52 -30.66
N SER A 272 -3.27 -5.75 -31.17
CA SER A 272 -4.15 -6.19 -32.26
C SER A 272 -5.55 -6.40 -31.69
N SER A 273 -6.55 -5.90 -32.44
CA SER A 273 -7.99 -6.07 -32.22
C SER A 273 -8.41 -7.53 -32.11
#